data_AF-A0AAU9CSW0-F1
#
_entry.id   AF-A0AAU9CSW0-F1
#
_cell.length_a   1.000
_cell.length_b   1.000
_cell.length_c   1.000
_cell.angle_alpha   90.00
_cell.angle_beta   90.00
_cell.angle_gamma   90.00
#
_symmetry.space_group_name_H-M   'P 1'
#
loop_
_entity.id
_entity.type
_entity.pdbx_description
1 polymer ?
#
loop_
_entity_poly.entity_id
_entity_poly.type
_entity_poly.pdbx_seq_one_letter_code
_entity_poly.pdbx_strand_id
1 'polypeptide(L)' 'MLNHIEKMKLDYESGLETQWTMGRAEGKVEGRAEGKVQGKVEGKQEFARKLMNKGMSIQEISDLTDLSIEEIEKLK' A
#
# COMPACT_ATOMS: atom_id res chain seq x y z
N MET A 1 30.44 -7.95 -40.49
CA MET A 1 30.34 -6.91 -39.42
C MET A 1 28.92 -6.46 -39.13
N LEU A 2 27.96 -6.57 -40.07
CA LEU A 2 26.56 -6.17 -39.88
C LEU A 2 25.85 -6.88 -38.70
N ASN A 3 26.05 -8.19 -38.49
CA ASN A 3 25.41 -8.94 -37.39
C ASN A 3 25.77 -8.47 -35.97
N HIS A 4 26.94 -7.85 -35.78
CA HIS A 4 27.36 -7.42 -34.44
C HIS A 4 26.65 -6.14 -34.02
N ILE A 5 26.42 -5.23 -34.96
CA ILE A 5 25.68 -3.97 -34.74
C ILE A 5 24.19 -4.25 -34.51
N GLU A 6 23.61 -5.17 -35.28
CA GLU A 6 22.22 -5.59 -35.08
C GLU A 6 22.00 -6.25 -33.72
N LYS A 7 22.91 -7.14 -33.30
CA LYS A 7 22.84 -7.78 -31.98
C LYS A 7 22.92 -6.77 -30.84
N MET A 8 23.82 -5.77 -30.94
CA MET A 8 23.95 -4.72 -29.93
C MET A 8 22.70 -3.85 -29.80
N LYS A 9 22.01 -3.55 -30.92
CA LYS A 9 20.74 -2.83 -30.91
C LYS A 9 19.63 -3.66 -30.26
N LEU A 10 19.55 -4.94 -30.59
CA LEU A 10 18.57 -5.86 -30.02
C LEU A 10 18.72 -5.98 -28.49
N ASP A 11 19.96 -6.13 -28.01
CA ASP A 11 20.25 -6.24 -26.58
C ASP A 11 19.89 -4.94 -25.84
N TYR A 12 20.18 -3.77 -26.44
CA TYR A 12 19.83 -2.46 -25.88
C TYR A 12 18.31 -2.22 -25.81
N GLU A 13 17.59 -2.55 -26.88
CA GLU A 13 16.12 -2.48 -26.92
C GLU A 13 15.48 -3.42 -25.91
N SER A 14 15.99 -4.65 -25.78
CA SER A 14 15.52 -5.63 -24.80
C SER A 14 15.76 -5.19 -23.35
N GLY A 15 16.89 -4.55 -23.07
CA GLY A 15 17.22 -4.02 -21.74
C GLY A 15 16.28 -2.91 -21.30
N LEU A 16 15.92 -2.00 -22.23
CA LEU A 16 14.96 -0.91 -21.96
C LEU A 16 13.55 -1.44 -21.74
N GLU A 17 13.11 -2.43 -22.52
CA GLU A 17 11.81 -3.07 -22.35
C GLU A 17 11.72 -3.80 -21.00
N THR A 18 12.81 -4.49 -20.61
CA THR A 18 12.91 -5.17 -19.31
C THR A 18 12.85 -4.16 -18.15
N GLN A 19 13.58 -3.04 -18.24
CA GLN A 19 13.54 -1.99 -17.21
C GLN A 19 12.16 -1.35 -17.08
N TRP A 20 11.49 -1.05 -18.20
CA TRP A 20 10.16 -0.44 -18.19
C TRP A 20 9.10 -1.39 -17.60
N THR A 21 9.17 -2.67 -17.96
CA THR A 21 8.23 -3.70 -17.46
C THR A 21 8.44 -3.96 -15.97
N MET A 22 9.69 -4.06 -15.50
CA MET A 22 10.02 -4.21 -14.08
C MET A 22 9.55 -3.01 -13.26
N GLY A 23 9.85 -1.76 -13.66
CA GLY A 23 9.43 -0.58 -12.91
C GLY A 23 7.90 -0.43 -12.80
N ARG A 24 7.14 -0.81 -13.84
CA ARG A 24 5.68 -0.84 -13.78
C ARG A 24 5.15 -1.95 -12.87
N ALA A 25 5.81 -3.10 -12.83
CA ALA A 25 5.43 -4.21 -11.95
C ALA A 25 5.70 -3.87 -10.48
N GLU A 26 6.88 -3.32 -10.18
CA GLU A 26 7.28 -2.85 -8.85
C GLU A 26 6.31 -1.76 -8.35
N GLY A 27 6.06 -0.71 -9.14
CA GLY A 27 5.14 0.37 -8.76
C GLY A 27 3.69 -0.10 -8.54
N LYS A 28 3.24 -1.16 -9.24
CA LYS A 28 1.92 -1.77 -8.99
C LYS A 28 1.87 -2.58 -7.69
N VAL A 29 2.96 -3.27 -7.35
CA VAL A 29 3.05 -4.08 -6.13
C VAL A 29 3.14 -3.16 -4.92
N GLU A 30 4.02 -2.16 -4.97
CA GLU A 30 4.18 -1.15 -3.92
C GLU A 30 2.88 -0.38 -3.70
N GLY A 31 2.30 0.20 -4.76
CA GLY A 31 1.06 0.96 -4.65
C GLY A 31 -0.14 0.13 -4.14
N ARG A 32 -0.21 -1.17 -4.47
CA ARG A 32 -1.24 -2.06 -3.92
C ARG A 32 -0.99 -2.40 -2.46
N ALA A 33 0.27 -2.60 -2.05
CA ALA A 33 0.63 -2.89 -0.67
C ALA A 33 0.36 -1.67 0.21
N GLU A 34 0.83 -0.49 -0.19
CA GLU A 34 0.60 0.78 0.49
C GLU A 34 -0.90 1.09 0.58
N GLY A 35 -1.64 1.01 -0.53
CA GLY A 35 -3.08 1.25 -0.53
C GLY A 35 -3.89 0.28 0.35
N LYS A 36 -3.46 -1.00 0.45
CA LYS A 36 -4.09 -1.97 1.36
C LYS A 36 -3.80 -1.67 2.83
N VAL A 37 -2.58 -1.24 3.15
CA VAL A 37 -2.20 -0.90 4.53
C VAL A 37 -2.90 0.39 4.95
N GLN A 38 -2.82 1.44 4.12
CA GLN A 38 -3.47 2.72 4.37
C GLN A 38 -4.99 2.55 4.51
N GLY A 39 -5.64 1.83 3.59
CA GLY A 39 -7.09 1.58 3.68
C GLY A 39 -7.51 0.76 4.90
N LYS A 40 -6.67 -0.19 5.38
CA LYS A 40 -6.95 -0.92 6.62
C LYS A 40 -6.83 -0.02 7.85
N VAL A 41 -5.82 0.85 7.91
CA VAL A 41 -5.61 1.78 9.02
C VAL A 41 -6.72 2.82 9.06
N GLU A 42 -7.01 3.47 7.93
CA GLU A 42 -8.09 4.45 7.80
C GLU A 42 -9.45 3.83 8.14
N GLY A 43 -9.71 2.60 7.66
CA GLY A 43 -10.95 1.89 7.97
C GLY A 43 -11.10 1.56 9.47
N LYS A 44 -10.03 1.13 10.15
CA LYS A 44 -10.05 0.88 11.61
C LYS A 44 -10.32 2.16 12.39
N GLN A 45 -9.68 3.28 12.02
CA GLN A 45 -9.86 4.57 12.67
C GLN A 45 -11.27 5.14 12.43
N GLU A 46 -11.79 5.06 11.22
CA GLU A 46 -13.16 5.50 10.90
C GLU A 46 -14.19 4.66 11.66
N PHE A 47 -13.98 3.34 11.73
CA PHE A 47 -14.84 2.45 12.49
C PHE A 47 -14.80 2.79 13.99
N ALA A 48 -13.62 2.99 14.58
CA ALA A 48 -13.47 3.44 15.97
C ALA A 48 -14.21 4.76 16.24
N ARG A 49 -14.06 5.77 15.37
CA ARG A 49 -14.80 7.05 15.47
C ARG A 49 -16.32 6.85 15.45
N LYS A 50 -16.84 5.97 14.59
CA LYS A 50 -18.27 5.63 14.55
C LYS A 50 -18.73 4.98 15.85
N LEU A 51 -17.92 4.12 16.47
CA LEU A 51 -18.25 3.48 17.74
C LEU A 51 -18.24 4.49 18.89
N MET A 52 -17.27 5.42 18.92
CA MET A 52 -17.24 6.53 19.90
C MET A 52 -18.48 7.41 19.80
N ASN A 53 -18.90 7.76 18.58
CA ASN A 53 -20.12 8.54 18.34
C ASN A 53 -21.40 7.82 18.77
N LYS A 54 -21.37 6.48 18.84
CA LYS A 54 -22.46 5.65 19.38
C LYS A 54 -22.43 5.52 20.90
N GLY A 55 -21.45 6.13 21.57
CA GLY A 55 -21.33 6.13 23.04
C GLY A 55 -20.72 4.86 23.63
N MET A 56 -20.04 4.03 22.84
CA MET A 56 -19.27 2.89 23.36
C MET A 56 -18.06 3.37 24.18
N SER A 57 -17.67 2.56 25.17
CA SER A 57 -16.48 2.83 25.96
C SER A 57 -15.20 2.61 25.15
N ILE A 58 -14.11 3.29 25.52
CA ILE A 58 -12.83 3.16 24.82
C ILE A 58 -12.31 1.71 24.90
N GLN A 59 -12.58 1.01 26.00
CA GLN A 59 -12.24 -0.40 26.20
C GLN A 59 -12.96 -1.30 25.19
N GLU A 60 -14.27 -1.18 25.03
CA GLU A 60 -15.04 -1.94 24.05
C GLU A 60 -14.58 -1.66 22.61
N ILE A 61 -14.21 -0.41 22.33
CA ILE A 61 -13.70 -0.02 21.00
C ILE A 61 -12.32 -0.64 20.75
N SER A 62 -11.46 -0.68 21.77
CA SER A 62 -10.14 -1.32 21.70
C SER A 62 -10.28 -2.80 21.34
N ASP A 63 -11.18 -3.50 22.03
CA ASP A 63 -11.46 -4.91 21.80
C ASP A 63 -12.05 -5.18 20.40
N LEU A 64 -12.85 -4.26 19.84
CA LEU A 64 -13.52 -4.44 18.55
C LEU A 64 -12.68 -4.04 17.33
N THR A 65 -11.69 -3.16 17.52
CA THR A 65 -10.93 -2.55 16.41
C THR A 65 -9.47 -3.02 16.34
N ASP A 66 -9.03 -3.76 17.36
CA ASP A 66 -7.62 -4.04 17.69
C ASP A 66 -6.74 -2.78 17.72
N LEU A 67 -7.33 -1.62 18.02
CA LEU A 67 -6.58 -0.40 18.27
C LEU A 67 -6.26 -0.31 19.75
N SER A 68 -5.09 0.23 20.08
CA SER A 68 -4.77 0.52 21.47
C SER A 68 -5.65 1.65 22.00
N ILE A 69 -5.84 1.68 23.32
CA ILE A 69 -6.54 2.77 24.02
C ILE A 69 -5.93 4.12 23.62
N GLU A 70 -4.60 4.21 23.53
CA GLU A 70 -3.88 5.43 23.13
C GLU A 70 -4.19 5.85 21.69
N GLU A 71 -4.32 4.89 20.77
CA GLU A 71 -4.71 5.17 19.38
C GLU A 71 -6.15 5.70 19.33
N ILE A 72 -7.05 5.13 20.11
CA ILE A 72 -8.46 5.56 20.17
C ILE A 72 -8.58 6.93 20.82
N GLU A 73 -7.82 7.23 21.87
CA GLU A 73 -7.79 8.55 22.49
C GLU A 73 -7.28 9.64 21.53
N LYS A 74 -6.34 9.31 20.64
CA LYS A 74 -5.88 10.24 19.59
C LYS A 74 -6.93 10.48 18.49
N LEU A 75 -8.01 9.68 18.43
CA LEU A 75 -9.11 9.88 17.48
C LEU A 75 -10.20 10.82 18.01
N LYS A 76 -10.19 11.16 19.29
CA LYS A 76 -11.11 12.14 19.88
C LYS A 76 -10.92 13.51 19.24
#